data_AF-A0A520T233-F1
#
_entry.id   AF-A0A520T233-F1
#
_cell.length_a   1.000
_cell.length_b   1.000
_cell.length_c   1.000
_cell.angle_alpha   90.00
_cell.angle_beta   90.00
_cell.angle_gamma   90.00
#
_symmetry.space_group_name_H-M   'P 1'
#
loop_
_entity.id
_entity.type
_entity.pdbx_description
1 polymer ?
#
loop_
_entity_poly.entity_id
_entity_poly.type
_entity_poly.pdbx_seq_one_letter_code
_entity_poly.pdbx_strand_id
1 'polypeptide(L)'
;MRFFTLLSYLILFSYSVSSEIVSEEEVIFQDNSISQNNLISEIISQDELNKLINDIEYNDNFFYALFDPLTNSNIFPKYSNQLDFFFEKLKLFDSKHYEYQLNSNIFEKILFEDFNNKEANQSYLKYLFNSNQINEMCSYLNLLNENQKNFKDSIQYKILCLLEQEKYSQISLLLEIYNDEDIKALNSEFLMNFLSNKPNEHQKDYYLSNLDLLDKYILLKDNSLNINIDQISNLIDLEIYLLNNKLYLYQINNLFKQRVINVQQYISLLKFLDESPFELMVYEEISSEINYNKKLKILEKYIPLVQLDLYDLSRLVNEQFSGMRITSRNLSYLNALMLLSLYENSNFLENLISVLKDIPSPNIDENFYALSLKFYLTNNFTEDYYIDDNSYLNSPLMKFLFLNDNLKFSDGKNQSIIDELSVSIDPVYLFHLSENFNLLASYSYYLNISEKYYDINEYDLYFLNKYLIKNEYLENELIKLMFKVHLSSL
;
A
#
# COMPACT_ATOMS: atom_id res chain seq x y z
N MET A 1 -24.86 38.49 52.91
CA MET A 1 -25.06 37.10 53.39
C MET A 1 -23.72 36.41 53.25
N ARG A 2 -22.84 36.43 54.27
CA ARG A 2 -22.70 35.43 55.35
C ARG A 2 -22.61 33.98 54.81
N PHE A 3 -21.38 33.43 54.75
CA PHE A 3 -20.86 32.31 55.57
C PHE A 3 -21.27 30.92 55.00
N PHE A 4 -20.44 29.88 54.84
CA PHE A 4 -19.35 29.38 55.67
C PHE A 4 -18.37 28.50 54.84
N THR A 5 -17.14 28.45 55.35
CA THR A 5 -15.93 27.69 54.97
C THR A 5 -15.98 26.18 55.21
N LEU A 6 -15.18 25.46 54.41
CA LEU A 6 -14.31 24.29 54.67
C LEU A 6 -14.59 23.30 55.84
N LEU A 7 -14.23 22.05 55.51
CA LEU A 7 -13.76 20.92 56.34
C LEU A 7 -14.79 19.94 56.91
N SER A 8 -14.87 18.78 56.25
CA SER A 8 -14.60 17.50 56.91
C SER A 8 -14.11 16.48 55.87
N TYR A 9 -12.79 16.43 55.72
CA TYR A 9 -12.02 15.36 55.11
C TYR A 9 -12.10 14.10 56.01
N LEU A 10 -12.11 12.91 55.40
CA LEU A 10 -11.65 11.60 55.94
C LEU A 10 -12.56 10.98 57.05
N ILE A 11 -13.05 9.73 56.99
CA ILE A 11 -12.37 8.46 56.74
C ILE A 11 -13.39 7.36 56.40
N LEU A 12 -13.14 6.67 55.27
CA LEU A 12 -13.20 5.23 54.98
C LEU A 12 -14.32 4.38 55.62
N PHE A 13 -15.06 3.62 54.80
CA PHE A 13 -14.68 2.25 54.47
C PHE A 13 -15.62 1.65 53.40
N SER A 14 -15.01 0.95 52.45
CA SER A 14 -15.55 -0.16 51.66
C SER A 14 -16.90 0.05 50.97
N TYR A 15 -16.85 0.43 49.69
CA TYR A 15 -17.25 -0.51 48.63
C TYR A 15 -16.35 -0.26 47.42
N SER A 16 -15.26 -1.01 47.39
CA SER A 16 -14.65 -1.45 46.15
C SER A 16 -15.71 -2.26 45.40
N VAL A 17 -16.51 -1.61 44.57
CA VAL A 17 -17.07 -2.28 43.41
C VAL A 17 -16.07 -2.03 42.31
N SER A 18 -15.07 -2.92 42.24
CA SER A 18 -14.42 -3.25 40.98
C SER A 18 -15.50 -3.91 40.11
N SER A 19 -16.41 -3.11 39.57
CA SER A 19 -16.95 -3.45 38.27
C SER A 19 -15.92 -2.88 37.32
N GLU A 20 -15.05 -3.74 36.79
CA GLU A 20 -14.64 -3.57 35.41
C GLU A 20 -15.95 -3.43 34.64
N ILE A 21 -16.38 -2.19 34.40
CA ILE A 21 -17.27 -1.91 33.31
C ILE A 21 -16.39 -2.28 32.13
N VAL A 22 -16.58 -3.49 31.61
CA VAL A 22 -16.06 -3.86 30.30
C VAL A 22 -16.82 -2.94 29.36
N SER A 23 -16.27 -1.74 29.14
CA SER A 23 -16.75 -0.86 28.09
C SER A 23 -16.55 -1.63 26.80
N GLU A 24 -17.65 -1.91 26.12
CA GLU A 24 -17.59 -2.49 24.79
C GLU A 24 -16.75 -1.55 23.92
N GLU A 25 -15.81 -2.13 23.18
CA GLU A 25 -14.94 -1.38 22.29
C GLU A 25 -15.75 -0.98 21.05
N GLU A 26 -15.89 0.31 20.80
CA GLU A 26 -16.55 0.84 19.62
C GLU A 26 -15.55 1.62 18.78
N VAL A 27 -15.34 1.17 17.54
CA VAL A 27 -14.45 1.83 16.57
C VAL A 27 -15.29 2.32 15.40
N ILE A 28 -15.21 3.61 15.10
CA ILE A 28 -15.93 4.23 13.98
C ILE A 28 -15.03 4.21 12.74
N PHE A 29 -15.31 3.27 11.84
CA PHE A 29 -14.65 3.18 10.54
C PHE A 29 -15.28 4.15 9.54
N GLN A 30 -14.44 4.84 8.77
CA GLN A 30 -14.91 5.61 7.61
C GLN A 30 -15.24 4.64 6.47
N ASP A 31 -16.40 4.85 5.82
CA ASP A 31 -16.82 4.04 4.67
C ASP A 31 -15.84 4.20 3.51
N ASN A 32 -15.19 3.11 3.13
CA ASN A 32 -14.33 3.05 1.95
C ASN A 32 -14.91 2.05 0.93
N SER A 33 -15.31 2.55 -0.24
CA SER A 33 -15.67 1.75 -1.43
C SER A 33 -14.44 1.00 -1.98
N ILE A 34 -14.50 0.09 -2.95
CA ILE A 34 -15.31 -1.09 -3.28
C ILE A 34 -14.24 -2.06 -3.81
N SER A 35 -14.23 -3.32 -3.36
CA SER A 35 -13.67 -4.42 -4.15
C SER A 35 -14.76 -5.48 -4.13
N GLN A 36 -15.40 -5.72 -5.29
CA GLN A 36 -16.60 -6.56 -5.38
C GLN A 36 -16.30 -8.06 -5.22
N ASN A 37 -15.04 -8.48 -5.41
CA ASN A 37 -14.56 -9.83 -5.16
C ASN A 37 -13.20 -9.74 -4.45
N ASN A 38 -13.15 -10.15 -3.18
CA ASN A 38 -11.91 -10.16 -2.42
C ASN A 38 -11.60 -11.55 -1.89
N LEU A 39 -10.39 -12.03 -2.13
CA LEU A 39 -9.95 -13.32 -1.62
C LEU A 39 -10.01 -13.40 -0.09
N ILE A 40 -9.74 -12.29 0.61
CA ILE A 40 -9.73 -12.23 2.08
C ILE A 40 -11.07 -12.65 2.66
N SER A 41 -12.20 -12.27 2.02
CA SER A 41 -13.54 -12.63 2.50
C SER A 41 -13.88 -14.10 2.30
N GLU A 42 -13.07 -14.88 1.59
CA GLU A 42 -13.27 -16.33 1.42
C GLU A 42 -12.48 -17.19 2.41
N ILE A 43 -11.53 -16.59 3.14
CA ILE A 43 -10.67 -17.31 4.09
C ILE A 43 -11.49 -17.81 5.27
N ILE A 44 -11.33 -19.08 5.63
CA ILE A 44 -12.11 -19.75 6.68
C ILE A 44 -11.34 -20.00 7.97
N SER A 45 -10.03 -19.74 8.00
CA SER A 45 -9.21 -19.84 9.21
C SER A 45 -8.04 -18.86 9.25
N GLN A 46 -7.56 -18.56 10.45
CA GLN A 46 -6.38 -17.72 10.66
C GLN A 46 -5.10 -18.36 10.08
N ASP A 47 -4.99 -19.69 10.11
CA ASP A 47 -3.84 -20.41 9.53
C ASP A 47 -3.75 -20.23 8.00
N GLU A 48 -4.90 -20.21 7.31
CA GLU A 48 -4.96 -19.91 5.88
C GLU A 48 -4.52 -18.48 5.56
N LEU A 49 -4.96 -17.49 6.36
CA LEU A 49 -4.52 -16.10 6.20
C LEU A 49 -3.01 -15.96 6.42
N ASN A 50 -2.50 -16.54 7.51
CA ASN A 50 -1.07 -16.53 7.82
C ASN A 50 -0.26 -17.18 6.71
N LYS A 51 -0.73 -18.31 6.17
CA LYS A 51 -0.08 -18.98 5.05
C LYS A 51 -0.09 -18.10 3.80
N LEU A 52 -1.23 -17.52 3.44
CA LEU A 52 -1.34 -16.63 2.29
C LEU A 52 -0.35 -15.47 2.40
N ILE A 53 -0.30 -14.79 3.54
CA ILE A 53 0.64 -13.68 3.77
C ILE A 53 2.08 -14.17 3.67
N ASN A 54 2.45 -15.26 4.36
CA ASN A 54 3.82 -15.79 4.31
C ASN A 54 4.27 -16.21 2.91
N ASP A 55 3.34 -16.71 2.08
CA ASP A 55 3.64 -17.16 0.72
C ASP A 55 3.98 -16.00 -0.24
N ILE A 56 3.61 -14.76 0.10
CA ILE A 56 3.68 -13.61 -0.82
C ILE A 56 4.21 -12.30 -0.20
N GLU A 57 4.43 -12.21 1.11
CA GLU A 57 4.81 -10.95 1.79
C GLU A 57 6.12 -10.32 1.29
N TYR A 58 6.96 -11.10 0.60
CA TYR A 58 8.21 -10.64 -0.01
C TYR A 58 8.11 -10.34 -1.51
N ASN A 59 6.92 -10.50 -2.09
CA ASN A 59 6.64 -10.18 -3.48
C ASN A 59 6.24 -8.70 -3.59
N ASP A 60 6.77 -7.99 -4.58
CA ASP A 60 6.39 -6.60 -4.83
C ASP A 60 4.88 -6.40 -5.01
N ASN A 61 4.16 -7.40 -5.54
CA ASN A 61 2.72 -7.38 -5.72
C ASN A 61 1.92 -7.52 -4.43
N PHE A 62 2.54 -7.87 -3.31
CA PHE A 62 1.86 -7.89 -2.01
C PHE A 62 1.19 -6.54 -1.71
N PHE A 63 1.93 -5.45 -1.93
CA PHE A 63 1.44 -4.10 -1.70
C PHE A 63 0.32 -3.69 -2.64
N TYR A 64 0.19 -4.32 -3.80
CA TYR A 64 -0.88 -4.02 -4.74
C TYR A 64 -2.07 -4.92 -4.45
N ALA A 65 -1.90 -6.24 -4.55
CA ALA A 65 -3.03 -7.16 -4.58
C ALA A 65 -3.61 -7.54 -3.21
N LEU A 66 -2.84 -7.48 -2.12
CA LEU A 66 -3.31 -7.88 -0.78
C LEU A 66 -3.34 -6.76 0.25
N PHE A 67 -2.40 -5.83 0.19
CA PHE A 67 -2.30 -4.78 1.18
C PHE A 67 -3.56 -3.90 1.22
N ASP A 68 -4.09 -3.48 0.07
CA ASP A 68 -5.29 -2.66 0.00
C ASP A 68 -6.52 -3.40 0.58
N PRO A 69 -6.77 -4.68 0.23
CA PRO A 69 -7.72 -5.54 0.92
C PRO A 69 -7.56 -5.62 2.45
N LEU A 70 -6.34 -5.88 2.91
CA LEU A 70 -6.05 -6.06 4.33
C LEU A 70 -6.26 -4.77 5.12
N THR A 71 -5.92 -3.61 4.55
CA THR A 71 -6.11 -2.31 5.20
C THR A 71 -7.54 -1.76 5.07
N ASN A 72 -8.43 -2.42 4.34
CA ASN A 72 -9.82 -2.05 4.27
C ASN A 72 -10.58 -2.53 5.52
N SER A 73 -11.38 -1.65 6.12
CA SER A 73 -12.20 -1.96 7.29
C SER A 73 -13.40 -2.83 6.95
N ASN A 74 -13.90 -2.79 5.71
CA ASN A 74 -15.10 -3.51 5.27
C ASN A 74 -14.80 -4.91 4.71
N ILE A 75 -13.52 -5.31 4.71
CA ILE A 75 -13.06 -6.59 4.19
C ILE A 75 -12.47 -7.39 5.35
N PHE A 76 -13.07 -8.53 5.66
CA PHE A 76 -12.67 -9.43 6.73
C PHE A 76 -13.02 -10.87 6.36
N PRO A 77 -12.31 -11.86 6.91
CA PRO A 77 -12.50 -13.27 6.59
C PRO A 77 -13.75 -13.87 7.24
N LYS A 78 -14.22 -15.02 6.74
CA LYS A 78 -15.45 -15.70 7.22
C LYS A 78 -15.39 -16.09 8.69
N TYR A 79 -14.19 -16.30 9.21
CA TYR A 79 -13.97 -16.68 10.61
C TYR A 79 -13.98 -15.50 11.59
N SER A 80 -14.04 -14.26 11.09
CA SER A 80 -13.91 -13.05 11.91
C SER A 80 -15.05 -12.06 11.59
N ASN A 81 -15.05 -10.93 12.31
CA ASN A 81 -15.91 -9.78 12.03
C ASN A 81 -15.04 -8.52 11.89
N GLN A 82 -15.64 -7.41 11.47
CA GLN A 82 -14.94 -6.15 11.22
C GLN A 82 -14.04 -5.69 12.39
N LEU A 83 -14.55 -5.72 13.62
CA LEU A 83 -13.83 -5.22 14.80
C LEU A 83 -12.74 -6.19 15.23
N ASP A 84 -13.04 -7.48 15.32
CA ASP A 84 -12.07 -8.51 15.70
C ASP A 84 -10.93 -8.58 14.68
N PHE A 85 -11.25 -8.51 13.39
CA PHE A 85 -10.26 -8.51 12.32
C PHE A 85 -9.41 -7.23 12.32
N PHE A 86 -9.97 -6.08 12.70
CA PHE A 86 -9.18 -4.86 12.90
C PHE A 86 -8.08 -5.07 13.95
N PHE A 87 -8.40 -5.63 15.12
CA PHE A 87 -7.39 -5.93 16.14
C PHE A 87 -6.43 -7.04 15.75
N GLU A 88 -6.91 -8.07 15.07
CA GLU A 88 -6.06 -9.14 14.54
C GLU A 88 -4.99 -8.59 13.59
N LYS A 89 -5.36 -7.62 12.74
CA LYS A 89 -4.42 -6.96 11.81
C LYS A 89 -3.32 -6.21 12.54
N LEU A 90 -3.65 -5.38 13.53
CA LEU A 90 -2.64 -4.65 14.30
C LEU A 90 -1.59 -5.64 14.85
N LYS A 91 -2.07 -6.68 15.52
CA LYS A 91 -1.21 -7.73 16.09
C LYS A 91 -0.39 -8.49 15.05
N LEU A 92 -0.98 -8.81 13.91
CA LEU A 92 -0.33 -9.56 12.83
C LEU A 92 0.85 -8.77 12.22
N PHE A 93 0.75 -7.44 12.21
CA PHE A 93 1.70 -6.57 11.52
C PHE A 93 2.65 -5.79 12.43
N ASP A 94 2.39 -5.70 13.74
CA ASP A 94 3.23 -4.99 14.72
C ASP A 94 4.71 -5.46 14.76
N SER A 95 5.00 -6.64 14.20
CA SER A 95 6.36 -7.22 14.13
C SER A 95 6.96 -7.26 12.72
N LYS A 96 6.25 -6.76 11.72
CA LYS A 96 6.66 -6.80 10.32
C LYS A 96 7.41 -5.52 9.93
N HIS A 97 8.36 -5.63 9.02
CA HIS A 97 9.19 -4.49 8.59
C HIS A 97 8.41 -3.38 7.86
N TYR A 98 7.19 -3.67 7.40
CA TYR A 98 6.27 -2.73 6.75
C TYR A 98 5.09 -2.31 7.65
N GLU A 99 5.23 -2.47 8.96
CA GLU A 99 4.20 -2.10 9.95
C GLU A 99 3.68 -0.68 9.76
N TYR A 100 4.57 0.29 9.56
CA TYR A 100 4.22 1.70 9.41
C TYR A 100 3.23 1.93 8.26
N GLN A 101 3.46 1.29 7.12
CA GLN A 101 2.65 1.38 5.92
C GLN A 101 1.23 0.89 6.18
N LEU A 102 1.10 -0.27 6.82
CA LEU A 102 -0.22 -0.85 7.12
C LEU A 102 -0.94 -0.01 8.15
N ASN A 103 -0.24 0.38 9.22
CA ASN A 103 -0.82 1.19 10.28
C ASN A 103 -1.24 2.57 9.77
N SER A 104 -0.49 3.20 8.86
CA SER A 104 -0.92 4.47 8.26
C SER A 104 -2.22 4.32 7.49
N ASN A 105 -2.33 3.31 6.64
CA ASN A 105 -3.56 3.07 5.89
C ASN A 105 -4.76 2.66 6.76
N ILE A 106 -4.52 1.94 7.85
CA ILE A 106 -5.57 1.51 8.80
C ILE A 106 -6.04 2.71 9.62
N PHE A 107 -5.11 3.45 10.24
CA PHE A 107 -5.44 4.52 11.18
C PHE A 107 -5.94 5.79 10.47
N GLU A 108 -5.52 6.09 9.24
CA GLU A 108 -6.10 7.20 8.46
C GLU A 108 -7.60 7.05 8.19
N LYS A 109 -8.13 5.82 8.25
CA LYS A 109 -9.52 5.47 7.90
C LYS A 109 -10.45 5.38 9.10
N ILE A 110 -10.01 5.78 10.28
CA ILE A 110 -10.78 5.64 11.53
C ILE A 110 -10.90 7.00 12.21
N LEU A 111 -12.05 7.25 12.81
CA LEU A 111 -12.27 8.42 13.66
C LEU A 111 -11.90 8.05 15.10
N PHE A 112 -10.97 8.79 15.71
CA PHE A 112 -10.40 8.43 17.00
C PHE A 112 -10.82 9.32 18.16
N GLU A 113 -11.18 8.66 19.27
CA GLU A 113 -11.19 9.22 20.63
C GLU A 113 -10.11 8.51 21.49
N ASP A 114 -10.26 7.21 21.76
CA ASP A 114 -9.27 6.32 22.41
C ASP A 114 -9.66 4.83 22.26
N PHE A 115 -8.74 3.90 22.57
CA PHE A 115 -9.05 2.45 22.62
C PHE A 115 -9.11 1.92 24.06
N ASN A 116 -9.96 0.92 24.32
CA ASN A 116 -9.85 0.13 25.55
C ASN A 116 -8.72 -0.91 25.43
N ASN A 117 -8.48 -1.42 24.23
CA ASN A 117 -7.38 -2.31 23.92
C ASN A 117 -6.01 -1.60 24.03
N LYS A 118 -5.15 -2.11 24.91
CA LYS A 118 -3.82 -1.54 25.20
C LYS A 118 -2.82 -1.73 24.07
N GLU A 119 -2.89 -2.85 23.36
CA GLU A 119 -2.04 -3.12 22.20
C GLU A 119 -2.40 -2.15 21.07
N ALA A 120 -3.69 -1.92 20.81
CA ALA A 120 -4.14 -0.94 19.83
C ALA A 120 -3.71 0.50 20.17
N ASN A 121 -3.78 0.89 21.45
CA ASN A 121 -3.23 2.16 21.92
C ASN A 121 -1.73 2.31 21.62
N GLN A 122 -0.96 1.24 21.84
CA GLN A 122 0.47 1.22 21.54
C GLN A 122 0.74 1.33 20.04
N SER A 123 0.03 0.56 19.20
CA SER A 123 0.17 0.61 17.74
C SER A 123 -0.18 2.00 17.20
N TYR A 124 -1.22 2.66 17.73
CA TYR A 124 -1.59 4.02 17.31
C TYR A 124 -0.56 5.07 17.74
N LEU A 125 -0.07 5.02 18.98
CA LEU A 125 1.03 5.90 19.43
C LEU A 125 2.29 5.72 18.56
N LYS A 126 2.62 4.48 18.21
CA LYS A 126 3.75 4.16 17.33
C LYS A 126 3.54 4.68 15.92
N TYR A 127 2.34 4.56 15.38
CA TYR A 127 1.96 5.18 14.11
C TYR A 127 2.13 6.70 14.14
N LEU A 128 1.60 7.39 15.17
CA LEU A 128 1.72 8.84 15.30
C LEU A 128 3.19 9.27 15.38
N PHE A 129 4.00 8.56 16.17
CA PHE A 129 5.44 8.78 16.21
C PHE A 129 6.07 8.63 14.82
N ASN A 130 5.91 7.48 14.19
CA ASN A 130 6.50 7.14 12.88
C ASN A 130 5.99 8.06 11.75
N SER A 131 4.83 8.69 11.90
CA SER A 131 4.26 9.69 10.99
C SER A 131 4.75 11.11 11.25
N ASN A 132 5.67 11.29 12.21
CA ASN A 132 6.12 12.59 12.72
C ASN A 132 4.98 13.49 13.26
N GLN A 133 3.98 12.89 13.90
CA GLN A 133 2.86 13.59 14.55
C GLN A 133 3.05 13.60 16.07
N ILE A 134 4.21 14.11 16.53
CA ILE A 134 4.64 14.04 17.94
C ILE A 134 3.68 14.78 18.87
N ASN A 135 3.12 15.92 18.44
CA ASN A 135 2.20 16.71 19.26
C ASN A 135 0.86 15.99 19.45
N GLU A 136 0.34 15.40 18.38
CA GLU A 136 -0.86 14.57 18.39
C GLU A 136 -0.65 13.33 19.24
N MET A 137 0.51 12.67 19.11
CA MET A 137 0.91 11.53 19.93
C MET A 137 0.87 11.88 21.42
N CYS A 138 1.47 13.00 21.82
CA CYS A 138 1.48 13.44 23.21
C CYS A 138 0.10 13.87 23.71
N SER A 139 -0.71 14.47 22.85
CA SER A 139 -2.09 14.80 23.16
C SER A 139 -2.91 13.54 23.42
N TYR A 140 -2.78 12.53 22.54
CA TYR A 140 -3.44 11.24 22.67
C TYR A 140 -3.01 10.50 23.94
N LEU A 141 -1.70 10.41 24.21
CA LEU A 141 -1.19 9.78 25.43
C LEU A 141 -1.77 10.44 26.70
N ASN A 142 -2.02 11.74 26.69
CA ASN A 142 -2.61 12.44 27.83
C ASN A 142 -4.09 12.15 28.03
N LEU A 143 -4.83 11.76 26.98
CA LEU A 143 -6.24 11.35 27.07
C LEU A 143 -6.39 9.97 27.73
N LEU A 144 -5.45 9.06 27.48
CA LEU A 144 -5.50 7.70 28.02
C LEU A 144 -5.43 7.66 29.55
N ASN A 145 -6.23 6.81 30.18
CA ASN A 145 -6.14 6.50 31.60
C ASN A 145 -4.98 5.53 31.92
N GLU A 146 -4.68 5.32 33.21
CA GLU A 146 -3.55 4.46 33.61
C GLU A 146 -3.70 2.99 33.19
N ASN A 147 -4.93 2.48 33.07
CA ASN A 147 -5.14 1.12 32.59
C ASN A 147 -4.86 0.99 31.10
N GLN A 148 -5.29 1.98 30.30
CA GLN A 148 -5.02 2.06 28.86
C GLN A 148 -3.53 2.27 28.56
N LYS A 149 -2.81 2.95 29.46
CA LYS A 149 -1.34 3.18 29.38
C LYS A 149 -0.50 1.98 29.77
N ASN A 150 -1.09 0.86 30.18
CA ASN A 150 -0.35 -0.29 30.71
C ASN A 150 0.12 -1.23 29.58
N PHE A 151 1.07 -0.74 28.78
CA PHE A 151 1.75 -1.46 27.70
C PHE A 151 3.28 -1.27 27.80
N LYS A 152 4.04 -2.12 27.10
CA LYS A 152 5.50 -2.30 27.30
C LYS A 152 6.31 -1.01 27.22
N ASP A 153 6.03 -0.17 26.21
CA ASP A 153 6.86 1.01 25.90
C ASP A 153 6.29 2.32 26.48
N SER A 154 5.31 2.24 27.38
CA SER A 154 4.60 3.39 27.97
C SER A 154 5.54 4.44 28.57
N ILE A 155 6.65 4.00 29.18
CA ILE A 155 7.65 4.90 29.77
C ILE A 155 8.39 5.68 28.69
N GLN A 156 8.72 5.05 27.56
CA GLN A 156 9.42 5.72 26.45
C GLN A 156 8.57 6.86 25.90
N TYR A 157 7.26 6.64 25.67
CA TYR A 157 6.35 7.70 25.22
C TYR A 157 6.20 8.82 26.25
N LYS A 158 6.12 8.50 27.55
CA LYS A 158 6.08 9.51 28.62
C LYS A 158 7.34 10.38 28.61
N ILE A 159 8.53 9.78 28.49
CA ILE A 159 9.79 10.51 28.40
C ILE A 159 9.83 11.36 27.13
N LEU A 160 9.44 10.82 25.98
CA LEU A 160 9.40 11.56 24.72
C LEU A 160 8.52 12.82 24.84
N CYS A 161 7.33 12.71 25.43
CA CYS A 161 6.46 13.87 25.63
C CYS A 161 7.01 14.89 26.62
N LEU A 162 7.80 14.45 27.61
CA LEU A 162 8.53 15.38 28.48
C LEU A 162 9.71 16.04 27.74
N LEU A 163 10.37 15.35 26.82
CA LEU A 163 11.42 15.91 25.97
C LEU A 163 10.84 16.98 25.03
N GLU A 164 9.71 16.72 24.38
CA GLU A 164 9.02 17.69 23.51
C GLU A 164 8.56 18.93 24.28
N GLN A 165 8.26 18.79 25.57
CA GLN A 165 7.91 19.90 26.45
C GLN A 165 9.13 20.56 27.14
N GLU A 166 10.35 20.13 26.82
CA GLU A 166 11.61 20.61 27.44
C GLU A 166 11.65 20.44 28.98
N LYS A 167 10.94 19.45 29.53
CA LYS A 167 10.82 19.20 30.99
C LYS A 167 11.91 18.26 31.53
N TYR A 168 13.17 18.56 31.28
CA TYR A 168 14.32 17.68 31.60
C TYR A 168 14.46 17.30 33.08
N SER A 169 14.09 18.20 34.00
CA SER A 169 14.11 17.91 35.44
C SER A 169 13.10 16.85 35.85
N GLN A 170 11.94 16.79 35.18
CA GLN A 170 10.93 15.77 35.43
C GLN A 170 11.38 14.42 34.89
N ILE A 171 12.08 14.40 33.77
CA ILE A 171 12.69 13.17 33.22
C ILE A 171 13.72 12.63 34.20
N SER A 172 14.60 13.49 34.73
CA SER A 172 15.62 13.07 35.70
C SER A 172 14.99 12.43 36.95
N LEU A 173 13.95 13.06 37.51
CA LEU A 173 13.21 12.52 38.66
C LEU A 173 12.50 11.20 38.34
N LEU A 174 11.94 11.09 37.13
CA LEU A 174 11.29 9.88 36.66
C LEU A 174 12.30 8.72 36.57
N LEU A 175 13.50 8.97 36.02
CA LEU A 175 14.58 7.98 35.94
C LEU A 175 15.12 7.56 37.31
N GLU A 176 15.09 8.44 38.32
CA GLU A 176 15.51 8.11 39.69
C GLU A 176 14.53 7.17 40.43
N ILE A 177 13.26 7.16 40.03
CA ILE A 177 12.19 6.38 40.68
C ILE A 177 12.04 4.99 40.04
N TYR A 178 12.42 4.86 38.78
CA TYR A 178 12.36 3.60 38.05
C TYR A 178 13.46 2.63 38.46
N ASN A 179 13.17 1.33 38.39
CA ASN A 179 14.16 0.30 38.70
C ASN A 179 15.13 0.11 37.52
N ASP A 180 16.22 -0.63 37.73
CA ASP A 180 17.23 -0.90 36.69
C ASP A 180 16.66 -1.62 35.46
N GLU A 181 15.59 -2.41 35.60
CA GLU A 181 14.93 -3.10 34.48
C GLU A 181 14.13 -2.11 33.63
N ASP A 182 13.38 -1.21 34.25
CA ASP A 182 12.60 -0.15 33.60
C ASP A 182 13.52 0.86 32.87
N ILE A 183 14.67 1.20 33.47
CA ILE A 183 15.68 2.05 32.83
C ILE A 183 16.30 1.35 31.62
N LYS A 184 16.61 0.05 31.72
CA LYS A 184 17.09 -0.73 30.57
C LYS A 184 16.02 -0.85 29.48
N ALA A 185 14.75 -0.89 29.84
CA ALA A 185 13.64 -0.94 28.89
C ALA A 185 13.45 0.36 28.08
N LEU A 186 14.14 1.45 28.43
CA LEU A 186 14.19 2.66 27.62
C LEU A 186 14.98 2.47 26.32
N ASN A 187 15.91 1.51 26.32
CA ASN A 187 16.76 1.14 25.19
C ASN A 187 17.28 2.35 24.39
N SER A 188 17.77 3.37 25.11
CA SER A 188 18.26 4.60 24.52
C SER A 188 19.75 4.78 24.79
N GLU A 189 20.51 4.96 23.72
CA GLU A 189 21.94 5.26 23.77
C GLU A 189 22.21 6.75 24.03
N PHE A 190 21.32 7.65 23.59
CA PHE A 190 21.58 9.09 23.59
C PHE A 190 20.93 9.84 24.76
N LEU A 191 19.88 9.31 25.39
CA LEU A 191 19.08 10.04 26.39
C LEU A 191 19.92 10.65 27.53
N MET A 192 20.80 9.86 28.16
CA MET A 192 21.56 10.35 29.33
C MET A 192 22.57 11.44 28.96
N ASN A 193 23.21 11.33 27.81
CA ASN A 193 24.15 12.35 27.33
C ASN A 193 23.41 13.62 26.91
N PHE A 194 22.28 13.46 26.22
CA PHE A 194 21.38 14.56 25.86
C PHE A 194 20.90 15.33 27.09
N LEU A 195 20.38 14.65 28.12
CA LEU A 195 19.92 15.28 29.36
C LEU A 195 21.04 16.00 30.14
N SER A 196 22.27 15.52 30.02
CA SER A 196 23.43 16.09 30.72
C SER A 196 24.16 17.19 29.93
N ASN A 197 23.66 17.57 28.73
CA ASN A 197 24.32 18.49 27.81
C ASN A 197 25.80 18.12 27.57
N LYS A 198 26.11 16.81 27.58
CA LYS A 198 27.45 16.33 27.27
C LYS A 198 27.51 16.01 25.78
N PRO A 199 28.58 16.40 25.06
CA PRO A 199 28.77 15.94 23.70
C PRO A 199 28.82 14.41 23.72
N ASN A 200 28.08 13.77 22.81
CA ASN A 200 28.15 12.32 22.65
C ASN A 200 29.58 11.93 22.26
N GLU A 201 30.34 11.35 23.19
CA GLU A 201 31.73 10.95 22.99
C GLU A 201 31.85 9.62 22.23
N HIS A 202 31.16 9.40 21.11
CA HIS A 202 31.35 8.17 20.34
C HIS A 202 31.43 8.37 18.81
N GLN A 203 32.63 8.12 18.29
CA GLN A 203 32.94 7.74 16.91
C GLN A 203 32.49 6.29 16.64
N LYS A 204 31.20 5.98 16.83
CA LYS A 204 30.66 4.68 16.40
C LYS A 204 29.73 4.92 15.22
N ASP A 205 29.89 4.08 14.21
CA ASP A 205 28.99 3.98 13.07
C ASP A 205 27.65 3.37 13.52
N TYR A 206 26.78 4.21 14.09
CA TYR A 206 25.40 3.82 14.40
C TYR A 206 24.61 3.71 13.10
N TYR A 207 23.72 2.72 13.04
CA TYR A 207 22.75 2.57 11.97
C TYR A 207 21.37 2.95 12.47
N LEU A 208 20.62 3.72 11.69
CA LEU A 208 19.28 4.20 12.05
C LEU A 208 18.31 3.07 12.39
N SER A 209 18.45 1.93 11.70
CA SER A 209 17.66 0.71 11.95
C SER A 209 17.83 0.13 13.35
N ASN A 210 18.95 0.39 14.02
CA ASN A 210 19.27 -0.14 15.35
C ASN A 210 18.82 0.77 16.49
N LEU A 211 18.23 1.94 16.17
CA LEU A 211 17.88 2.94 17.16
C LEU A 211 16.40 2.86 17.52
N ASP A 212 16.12 3.00 18.80
CA ASP A 212 14.76 3.00 19.31
C ASP A 212 14.14 4.41 19.31
N LEU A 213 12.87 4.47 19.70
CA LEU A 213 12.00 5.65 19.64
C LEU A 213 12.63 6.92 20.25
N LEU A 214 13.24 6.81 21.43
CA LEU A 214 13.85 7.95 22.11
C LEU A 214 15.09 8.47 21.38
N ASP A 215 15.93 7.58 20.87
CA ASP A 215 17.14 7.96 20.15
C ASP A 215 16.80 8.61 18.81
N LYS A 216 15.84 8.04 18.06
CA LYS A 216 15.34 8.65 16.82
C LYS A 216 14.79 10.05 17.06
N TYR A 217 14.02 10.24 18.12
CA TYR A 217 13.52 11.57 18.48
C TYR A 217 14.65 12.56 18.82
N ILE A 218 15.65 12.13 19.60
CA ILE A 218 16.81 12.98 19.93
C ILE A 218 17.56 13.41 18.67
N LEU A 219 17.78 12.49 17.73
CA LEU A 219 18.44 12.79 16.46
C LEU A 219 17.68 13.79 15.60
N LEU A 220 16.35 13.68 15.59
CA LEU A 220 15.51 14.63 14.88
C LEU A 220 15.68 16.07 15.42
N LYS A 221 16.01 16.22 16.71
CA LYS A 221 16.18 17.52 17.37
C LYS A 221 17.63 17.98 17.45
N ASP A 222 18.60 17.06 17.38
CA ASP A 222 20.03 17.35 17.51
C ASP A 222 20.83 16.91 16.28
N ASN A 223 21.14 17.89 15.42
CA ASN A 223 21.88 17.68 14.17
C ASN A 223 23.38 17.37 14.38
N SER A 224 23.88 17.34 15.62
CA SER A 224 25.31 17.12 15.89
C SER A 224 25.73 15.65 15.77
N LEU A 225 24.78 14.73 15.63
CA LEU A 225 25.04 13.28 15.59
C LEU A 225 25.07 12.77 14.16
N ASN A 226 26.18 12.13 13.80
CA ASN A 226 26.35 11.51 12.49
C ASN A 226 25.98 10.03 12.58
N ILE A 227 24.99 9.60 11.81
CA ILE A 227 24.44 8.24 11.84
C ILE A 227 24.28 7.74 10.41
N ASN A 228 24.68 6.49 10.19
CA ASN A 228 24.49 5.82 8.92
C ASN A 228 23.02 5.43 8.77
N ILE A 229 22.46 5.69 7.61
CA ILE A 229 21.05 5.40 7.33
C ILE A 229 21.02 4.32 6.28
N ASP A 230 20.76 3.10 6.75
CA ASP A 230 20.70 1.87 5.97
C ASP A 230 19.32 1.61 5.38
N GLN A 231 18.26 2.06 6.06
CA GLN A 231 16.88 1.90 5.60
C GLN A 231 15.99 3.05 6.06
N ILE A 232 15.07 3.49 5.20
CA ILE A 232 14.02 4.45 5.52
C ILE A 232 12.70 3.68 5.53
N SER A 233 12.10 3.49 6.71
CA SER A 233 10.88 2.68 6.87
C SER A 233 9.63 3.50 7.17
N ASN A 234 9.80 4.74 7.62
CA ASN A 234 8.73 5.64 8.05
C ASN A 234 9.14 7.12 7.85
N LEU A 235 8.26 8.06 8.21
CA LEU A 235 8.52 9.49 7.99
C LEU A 235 9.56 10.08 8.95
N ILE A 236 9.66 9.57 10.19
CA ILE A 236 10.75 9.97 11.11
C ILE A 236 12.11 9.60 10.51
N ASP A 237 12.25 8.37 10.00
CA ASP A 237 13.49 7.92 9.39
C ASP A 237 13.86 8.81 8.19
N LEU A 238 12.85 9.17 7.38
CA LEU A 238 13.00 10.05 6.23
C LEU A 238 13.45 11.45 6.63
N GLU A 239 12.86 12.03 7.67
CA GLU A 239 13.24 13.36 8.14
C GLU A 239 14.67 13.39 8.70
N ILE A 240 15.04 12.39 9.50
CA ILE A 240 16.42 12.23 9.99
C ILE A 240 17.39 12.11 8.80
N TYR A 241 17.01 11.37 7.75
CA TYR A 241 17.82 11.27 6.52
C TYR A 241 18.02 12.61 5.84
N LEU A 242 16.95 13.38 5.69
CA LEU A 242 16.95 14.66 4.99
C LEU A 242 17.69 15.78 5.73
N LEU A 243 17.99 15.63 7.04
CA LEU A 243 18.81 16.60 7.78
C LEU A 243 20.19 16.80 7.16
N ASN A 244 20.80 15.74 6.63
CA ASN A 244 22.18 15.75 6.16
C ASN A 244 22.36 15.20 4.73
N ASN A 245 21.32 14.62 4.12
CA ASN A 245 21.41 13.97 2.81
C ASN A 245 20.39 14.53 1.83
N LYS A 246 20.69 14.41 0.54
CA LYS A 246 19.74 14.62 -0.56
C LYS A 246 19.24 13.26 -1.06
N LEU A 247 17.99 13.22 -1.52
CA LEU A 247 17.42 12.05 -2.18
C LEU A 247 17.65 12.10 -3.69
N TYR A 248 17.88 10.94 -4.28
CA TYR A 248 17.82 10.72 -5.72
C TYR A 248 16.44 10.20 -6.14
N LEU A 249 16.08 10.36 -7.42
CA LEU A 249 14.79 9.93 -7.98
C LEU A 249 14.45 8.47 -7.63
N TYR A 250 15.38 7.53 -7.81
CA TYR A 250 15.14 6.11 -7.54
C TYR A 250 14.80 5.84 -6.06
N GLN A 251 15.37 6.62 -5.13
CA GLN A 251 15.08 6.49 -3.70
C GLN A 251 13.65 7.01 -3.41
N ILE A 252 13.28 8.14 -4.00
CA ILE A 252 11.93 8.71 -3.86
C ILE A 252 10.89 7.75 -4.47
N ASN A 253 11.16 7.18 -5.64
CA ASN A 253 10.32 6.15 -6.27
C ASN A 253 10.17 4.93 -5.36
N ASN A 254 11.26 4.47 -4.72
CA ASN A 254 11.18 3.34 -3.80
C ASN A 254 10.36 3.64 -2.54
N LEU A 255 10.52 4.84 -1.95
CA LEU A 255 9.70 5.27 -0.81
C LEU A 255 8.21 5.30 -1.16
N PHE A 256 7.88 5.76 -2.36
CA PHE A 256 6.51 5.76 -2.85
C PHE A 256 6.01 4.34 -3.08
N LYS A 257 6.74 3.51 -3.83
CA LYS A 257 6.43 2.09 -4.07
C LYS A 257 6.11 1.36 -2.75
N GLN A 258 6.99 1.50 -1.76
CA GLN A 258 6.86 0.91 -0.43
C GLN A 258 5.83 1.60 0.46
N ARG A 259 5.00 2.51 -0.05
CA ARG A 259 3.93 3.22 0.70
C ARG A 259 4.42 3.96 1.96
N VAL A 260 5.70 4.31 2.03
CA VAL A 260 6.25 5.14 3.12
C VAL A 260 5.74 6.58 3.00
N ILE A 261 5.61 7.04 1.75
CA ILE A 261 5.11 8.38 1.43
C ILE A 261 3.85 8.28 0.57
N ASN A 262 2.92 9.20 0.80
CA ASN A 262 1.70 9.35 -0.01
C ASN A 262 1.97 10.16 -1.30
N VAL A 263 0.94 10.29 -2.15
CA VAL A 263 1.03 11.03 -3.43
C VAL A 263 1.50 12.48 -3.24
N GLN A 264 0.97 13.18 -2.24
CA GLN A 264 1.31 14.59 -2.01
C GLN A 264 2.76 14.75 -1.54
N GLN A 265 3.21 13.88 -0.65
CA GLN A 265 4.60 13.83 -0.18
C GLN A 265 5.54 13.45 -1.33
N TYR A 266 5.17 12.48 -2.17
CA TYR A 266 5.93 12.10 -3.36
C TYR A 266 6.13 13.29 -4.30
N ILE A 267 5.06 13.97 -4.71
CA ILE A 267 5.14 15.17 -5.55
C ILE A 267 5.99 16.27 -4.91
N SER A 268 5.87 16.45 -3.59
CA SER A 268 6.68 17.44 -2.86
C SER A 268 8.16 17.11 -2.91
N LEU A 269 8.54 15.84 -2.69
CA LEU A 269 9.93 15.40 -2.77
C LEU A 269 10.50 15.50 -4.18
N LEU A 270 9.72 15.16 -5.22
CA LEU A 270 10.17 15.33 -6.61
C LEU A 270 10.49 16.78 -6.96
N LYS A 271 9.78 17.76 -6.38
CA LYS A 271 10.05 19.19 -6.58
C LYS A 271 11.36 19.67 -5.98
N PHE A 272 11.94 18.92 -5.03
CA PHE A 272 13.24 19.21 -4.43
C PHE A 272 14.42 18.62 -5.21
N LEU A 273 14.17 17.81 -6.25
CA LEU A 273 15.22 17.33 -7.14
C LEU A 273 15.75 18.49 -7.99
N ASP A 274 17.05 18.43 -8.32
CA ASP A 274 17.71 19.46 -9.12
C ASP A 274 17.15 19.52 -10.56
N GLU A 275 16.67 18.38 -11.09
CA GLU A 275 16.00 18.27 -12.39
C GLU A 275 14.56 17.75 -12.21
N SER A 276 13.63 18.29 -13.00
CA SER A 276 12.22 17.85 -12.98
C SER A 276 12.07 16.50 -13.68
N PRO A 277 11.69 15.44 -12.95
CA PRO A 277 11.55 14.09 -13.52
C PRO A 277 10.22 13.95 -14.27
N PHE A 278 10.12 12.94 -15.16
CA PHE A 278 8.92 12.72 -15.97
C PHE A 278 7.67 12.45 -15.13
N GLU A 279 7.82 11.82 -13.97
CA GLU A 279 6.76 11.57 -12.99
C GLU A 279 6.12 12.85 -12.47
N LEU A 280 6.92 13.90 -12.25
CA LEU A 280 6.41 15.20 -11.85
C LEU A 280 5.76 15.91 -13.04
N MET A 281 6.39 15.86 -14.21
CA MET A 281 5.86 16.47 -15.44
C MET A 281 4.48 15.92 -15.83
N VAL A 282 4.32 14.59 -15.82
CA VAL A 282 3.03 13.96 -16.15
C VAL A 282 1.96 14.35 -15.15
N TYR A 283 2.27 14.36 -13.85
CA TYR A 283 1.31 14.76 -12.82
C TYR A 283 0.88 16.22 -13.00
N GLU A 284 1.83 17.15 -13.14
CA GLU A 284 1.53 18.57 -13.29
C GLU A 284 0.78 18.90 -14.59
N GLU A 285 1.16 18.29 -15.72
CA GLU A 285 0.43 18.46 -16.98
C GLU A 285 -1.01 17.93 -16.88
N ILE A 286 -1.21 16.74 -16.30
CA ILE A 286 -2.55 16.17 -16.08
C ILE A 286 -3.37 17.04 -15.13
N SER A 287 -2.79 17.49 -14.02
CA SER A 287 -3.47 18.35 -13.03
C SER A 287 -3.84 19.70 -13.60
N SER A 288 -3.07 20.23 -14.55
CA SER A 288 -3.36 21.51 -15.22
C SER A 288 -4.53 21.43 -16.20
N GLU A 289 -4.93 20.23 -16.62
CA GLU A 289 -6.01 20.04 -17.59
C GLU A 289 -7.34 19.66 -16.95
N ILE A 290 -8.43 20.11 -17.55
CA ILE A 290 -9.79 19.77 -17.07
C ILE A 290 -10.42 18.66 -17.92
N ASN A 291 -10.06 18.60 -19.20
CA ASN A 291 -10.67 17.65 -20.15
C ASN A 291 -10.05 16.26 -20.03
N TYR A 292 -10.85 15.25 -19.69
CA TYR A 292 -10.37 13.88 -19.52
C TYR A 292 -9.69 13.28 -20.76
N ASN A 293 -10.17 13.55 -21.98
CA ASN A 293 -9.48 13.05 -23.19
C ASN A 293 -8.09 13.66 -23.36
N LYS A 294 -7.92 14.94 -23.00
CA LYS A 294 -6.59 15.55 -22.99
C LYS A 294 -5.71 14.95 -21.90
N LYS A 295 -6.26 14.71 -20.70
CA LYS A 295 -5.53 14.04 -19.61
C LYS A 295 -5.06 12.65 -20.03
N LEU A 296 -5.94 11.84 -20.64
CA LEU A 296 -5.60 10.51 -21.14
C LEU A 296 -4.51 10.59 -22.22
N LYS A 297 -4.62 11.55 -23.15
CA LYS A 297 -3.59 11.77 -24.18
C LYS A 297 -2.22 12.11 -23.59
N ILE A 298 -2.19 12.97 -22.57
CA ILE A 298 -0.97 13.31 -21.84
C ILE A 298 -0.40 12.05 -21.20
N LEU A 299 -1.25 11.27 -20.52
CA LEU A 299 -0.86 10.03 -19.85
C LEU A 299 -0.23 9.02 -20.83
N GLU A 300 -0.86 8.76 -21.99
CA GLU A 300 -0.30 7.83 -22.99
C GLU A 300 1.08 8.23 -23.49
N LYS A 301 1.34 9.54 -23.65
CA LYS A 301 2.66 10.05 -24.05
C LYS A 301 3.73 9.73 -23.01
N TYR A 302 3.38 9.72 -21.73
CA TYR A 302 4.32 9.59 -20.61
C TYR A 302 4.50 8.15 -20.11
N ILE A 303 3.58 7.22 -20.40
CA ILE A 303 3.70 5.80 -20.00
C ILE A 303 5.11 5.22 -20.28
N PRO A 304 5.69 5.34 -21.50
CA PRO A 304 6.99 4.74 -21.78
C PRO A 304 8.19 5.56 -21.26
N LEU A 305 7.96 6.74 -20.66
CA LEU A 305 9.02 7.67 -20.27
C LEU A 305 9.31 7.68 -18.77
N VAL A 306 8.33 7.31 -17.94
CA VAL A 306 8.49 7.31 -16.48
C VAL A 306 9.29 6.10 -15.99
N GLN A 307 9.95 6.24 -14.84
CA GLN A 307 10.73 5.17 -14.21
C GLN A 307 9.94 4.41 -13.13
N LEU A 308 8.75 4.89 -12.77
CA LEU A 308 7.84 4.20 -11.84
C LEU A 308 7.32 2.90 -12.45
N ASP A 309 7.07 1.88 -11.60
CA ASP A 309 6.27 0.72 -12.00
C ASP A 309 4.86 1.18 -12.39
N LEU A 310 4.22 0.42 -13.28
CA LEU A 310 2.91 0.73 -13.83
C LEU A 310 1.83 0.84 -12.76
N TYR A 311 1.92 0.04 -11.68
CA TYR A 311 1.01 0.17 -10.54
C TYR A 311 1.18 1.50 -9.80
N ASP A 312 2.43 1.91 -9.55
CA ASP A 312 2.71 3.16 -8.86
C ASP A 312 2.35 4.38 -9.73
N LEU A 313 2.63 4.32 -11.04
CA LEU A 313 2.18 5.35 -11.97
C LEU A 313 0.65 5.43 -11.99
N SER A 314 -0.05 4.29 -12.03
CA SER A 314 -1.50 4.24 -11.97
C SER A 314 -2.02 4.90 -10.69
N ARG A 315 -1.45 4.54 -9.53
CA ARG A 315 -1.79 5.15 -8.24
C ARG A 315 -1.53 6.64 -8.21
N LEU A 316 -0.39 7.10 -8.73
CA LEU A 316 0.00 8.51 -8.78
C LEU A 316 -1.06 9.38 -9.49
N VAL A 317 -1.58 8.89 -10.61
CA VAL A 317 -2.47 9.69 -11.46
C VAL A 317 -3.96 9.43 -11.21
N ASN A 318 -4.34 8.36 -10.49
CA ASN A 318 -5.73 7.92 -10.41
C ASN A 318 -6.69 9.00 -9.89
N GLU A 319 -6.30 9.72 -8.82
CA GLU A 319 -7.09 10.79 -8.22
C GLU A 319 -7.43 11.91 -9.22
N GLN A 320 -6.58 12.13 -10.23
CA GLN A 320 -6.77 13.16 -11.25
C GLN A 320 -7.88 12.82 -12.24
N PHE A 321 -8.37 11.58 -12.22
CA PHE A 321 -9.49 11.08 -13.01
C PHE A 321 -10.71 10.74 -12.13
N SER A 322 -10.72 11.19 -10.88
CA SER A 322 -11.85 11.00 -9.96
C SER A 322 -13.17 11.47 -10.59
N GLY A 323 -14.16 10.57 -10.63
CA GLY A 323 -15.48 10.85 -11.21
C GLY A 323 -15.56 10.77 -12.74
N MET A 324 -14.47 10.43 -13.44
CA MET A 324 -14.53 10.10 -14.85
C MET A 324 -15.37 8.82 -15.06
N ARG A 325 -16.29 8.86 -16.03
CA ARG A 325 -16.95 7.67 -16.58
C ARG A 325 -16.39 7.43 -17.97
N ILE A 326 -15.92 6.21 -18.24
CA ILE A 326 -15.43 5.82 -19.55
C ILE A 326 -16.60 5.80 -20.52
N THR A 327 -16.36 6.34 -21.72
CA THR A 327 -17.26 6.35 -22.86
C THR A 327 -16.52 5.88 -24.10
N SER A 328 -17.24 5.59 -25.18
CA SER A 328 -16.66 5.20 -26.47
C SER A 328 -15.55 6.14 -26.97
N ARG A 329 -15.70 7.45 -26.74
CA ARG A 329 -14.71 8.46 -27.17
C ARG A 329 -13.37 8.32 -26.46
N ASN A 330 -13.39 7.83 -25.21
CA ASN A 330 -12.18 7.65 -24.42
C ASN A 330 -11.35 6.45 -24.89
N LEU A 331 -11.96 5.49 -25.58
CA LEU A 331 -11.28 4.28 -26.06
C LEU A 331 -10.19 4.57 -27.08
N SER A 332 -10.16 5.77 -27.66
CA SER A 332 -9.01 6.23 -28.47
C SER A 332 -7.70 6.32 -27.68
N TYR A 333 -7.77 6.33 -26.34
CA TYR A 333 -6.63 6.36 -25.42
C TYR A 333 -6.59 5.11 -24.52
N LEU A 334 -6.64 3.93 -25.15
CA LEU A 334 -6.82 2.67 -24.43
C LEU A 334 -5.65 2.36 -23.50
N ASN A 335 -4.42 2.74 -23.82
CA ASN A 335 -3.26 2.43 -22.99
C ASN A 335 -3.33 3.20 -21.67
N ALA A 336 -3.79 4.45 -21.71
CA ALA A 336 -4.08 5.23 -20.51
C ALA A 336 -5.20 4.60 -19.67
N LEU A 337 -6.27 4.08 -20.31
CA LEU A 337 -7.35 3.40 -19.60
C LEU A 337 -6.90 2.08 -18.97
N MET A 338 -6.08 1.30 -19.68
CA MET A 338 -5.44 0.08 -19.16
C MET A 338 -4.59 0.40 -17.92
N LEU A 339 -3.74 1.43 -17.99
CA LEU A 339 -2.92 1.86 -16.87
C LEU A 339 -3.80 2.26 -15.68
N LEU A 340 -4.81 3.12 -15.87
CA LEU A 340 -5.73 3.54 -14.80
C LEU A 340 -6.47 2.36 -14.16
N SER A 341 -6.70 1.29 -14.92
CA SER A 341 -7.36 0.06 -14.43
C SER A 341 -6.45 -0.81 -13.54
N LEU A 342 -5.15 -0.54 -13.48
CA LEU A 342 -4.21 -1.29 -12.63
C LEU A 342 -4.31 -0.93 -11.15
N TYR A 343 -4.79 0.26 -10.80
CA TYR A 343 -4.90 0.65 -9.39
C TYR A 343 -6.09 -0.03 -8.73
N GLU A 344 -5.83 -0.85 -7.71
CA GLU A 344 -6.82 -1.68 -7.02
C GLU A 344 -8.02 -0.91 -6.47
N ASN A 345 -7.78 0.27 -5.92
CA ASN A 345 -8.84 1.09 -5.32
C ASN A 345 -9.66 1.88 -6.35
N SER A 346 -9.62 1.48 -7.63
CA SER A 346 -10.30 2.19 -8.70
C SER A 346 -11.35 1.35 -9.41
N ASN A 347 -12.52 1.96 -9.67
CA ASN A 347 -13.59 1.31 -10.44
C ASN A 347 -13.35 1.37 -11.96
N PHE A 348 -12.13 1.74 -12.39
CA PHE A 348 -11.81 1.91 -13.82
C PHE A 348 -11.91 0.60 -14.58
N LEU A 349 -11.41 -0.50 -14.01
CA LEU A 349 -11.44 -1.81 -14.67
C LEU A 349 -12.88 -2.28 -14.94
N GLU A 350 -13.73 -2.26 -13.91
CA GLU A 350 -15.14 -2.66 -14.02
C GLU A 350 -15.88 -1.80 -15.05
N ASN A 351 -15.65 -0.49 -15.02
CA ASN A 351 -16.24 0.44 -15.96
C ASN A 351 -15.73 0.23 -17.40
N LEU A 352 -14.44 -0.07 -17.57
CA LEU A 352 -13.83 -0.34 -18.87
C LEU A 352 -14.39 -1.64 -19.47
N ILE A 353 -14.45 -2.71 -18.68
CA ILE A 353 -15.01 -4.00 -19.09
C ILE A 353 -16.46 -3.83 -19.53
N SER A 354 -17.28 -3.12 -18.75
CA SER A 354 -18.68 -2.85 -19.10
C SER A 354 -18.78 -2.09 -20.44
N VAL A 355 -18.01 -1.01 -20.62
CA VAL A 355 -18.04 -0.21 -21.86
C VAL A 355 -17.60 -1.03 -23.07
N LEU A 356 -16.55 -1.86 -22.94
CA LEU A 356 -16.06 -2.71 -24.02
C LEU A 356 -17.07 -3.80 -24.42
N LYS A 357 -17.78 -4.39 -23.46
CA LYS A 357 -18.83 -5.38 -23.75
C LYS A 357 -20.02 -4.76 -24.49
N ASP A 358 -20.42 -3.55 -24.12
CA ASP A 358 -21.66 -2.93 -24.60
C ASP A 358 -21.49 -2.12 -25.90
N ILE A 359 -20.28 -1.66 -26.22
CA ILE A 359 -20.06 -0.79 -27.38
C ILE A 359 -20.26 -1.56 -28.71
N PRO A 360 -21.02 -1.02 -29.70
CA PRO A 360 -21.10 -1.62 -31.03
C PRO A 360 -19.72 -1.67 -31.72
N SER A 361 -19.37 -2.79 -32.36
CA SER A 361 -18.06 -2.97 -33.01
C SER A 361 -17.73 -1.82 -33.97
N PRO A 362 -18.66 -1.36 -34.85
CA PRO A 362 -18.41 -0.26 -35.78
C PRO A 362 -17.89 1.05 -35.17
N ASN A 363 -18.05 1.25 -33.87
CA ASN A 363 -17.55 2.44 -33.18
C ASN A 363 -16.09 2.34 -32.74
N ILE A 364 -15.48 1.14 -32.80
CA ILE A 364 -14.11 0.84 -32.38
C ILE A 364 -13.33 -0.01 -33.39
N ASP A 365 -13.86 -0.23 -34.59
CA ASP A 365 -13.21 -1.07 -35.62
C ASP A 365 -11.78 -0.61 -35.96
N GLU A 366 -11.49 0.68 -35.82
CA GLU A 366 -10.16 1.27 -36.05
C GLU A 366 -9.20 1.14 -34.84
N ASN A 367 -9.71 0.74 -33.66
CA ASN A 367 -8.89 0.46 -32.48
C ASN A 367 -8.83 -1.05 -32.23
N PHE A 368 -7.83 -1.69 -32.83
CA PHE A 368 -7.66 -3.13 -32.76
C PHE A 368 -7.46 -3.68 -31.33
N TYR A 369 -6.83 -2.93 -30.42
CA TYR A 369 -6.74 -3.38 -29.02
C TYR A 369 -8.11 -3.41 -28.35
N ALA A 370 -8.92 -2.35 -28.51
CA ALA A 370 -10.26 -2.29 -27.93
C ALA A 370 -11.18 -3.36 -28.54
N LEU A 371 -11.10 -3.56 -29.85
CA LEU A 371 -11.87 -4.58 -30.56
C LEU A 371 -11.50 -6.00 -30.11
N SER A 372 -10.21 -6.30 -30.01
CA SER A 372 -9.71 -7.61 -29.54
C SER A 372 -10.21 -7.92 -28.14
N LEU A 373 -10.07 -6.96 -27.22
CA LEU A 373 -10.52 -7.11 -25.85
C LEU A 373 -12.03 -7.30 -25.79
N LYS A 374 -12.80 -6.58 -26.61
CA LYS A 374 -14.25 -6.79 -26.70
C LYS A 374 -14.57 -8.24 -27.11
N PHE A 375 -13.94 -8.77 -28.15
CA PHE A 375 -14.20 -10.15 -28.59
C PHE A 375 -13.84 -11.17 -27.51
N TYR A 376 -12.71 -10.96 -26.84
CA TYR A 376 -12.30 -11.76 -25.70
C TYR A 376 -13.32 -11.72 -24.57
N LEU A 377 -13.76 -10.53 -24.15
CA LEU A 377 -14.71 -10.33 -23.05
C LEU A 377 -16.13 -10.83 -23.35
N THR A 378 -16.52 -10.88 -24.63
CA THR A 378 -17.87 -11.28 -25.05
C THR A 378 -17.96 -12.72 -25.56
N ASN A 379 -16.83 -13.41 -25.70
CA ASN A 379 -16.75 -14.72 -26.37
C ASN A 379 -17.43 -14.72 -27.76
N ASN A 380 -17.40 -13.58 -28.45
CA ASN A 380 -18.10 -13.39 -29.72
C ASN A 380 -17.09 -13.32 -30.88
N PHE A 381 -16.92 -14.45 -31.57
CA PHE A 381 -15.88 -14.68 -32.57
C PHE A 381 -16.42 -14.63 -34.02
N THR A 382 -17.55 -13.96 -34.23
CA THR A 382 -18.40 -14.20 -35.41
C THR A 382 -17.90 -13.57 -36.71
N GLU A 383 -16.87 -12.73 -36.69
CA GLU A 383 -16.38 -12.01 -37.87
C GLU A 383 -14.86 -12.08 -37.96
N ASP A 384 -14.35 -12.50 -39.11
CA ASP A 384 -12.93 -12.48 -39.42
C ASP A 384 -12.48 -11.01 -39.63
N TYR A 385 -11.94 -10.38 -38.58
CA TYR A 385 -11.29 -9.07 -38.68
C TYR A 385 -9.81 -9.25 -38.99
N TYR A 386 -9.34 -8.53 -40.01
CA TYR A 386 -7.97 -8.59 -40.50
C TYR A 386 -7.20 -7.31 -40.14
N ILE A 387 -6.06 -7.45 -39.48
CA ILE A 387 -5.14 -6.36 -39.14
C ILE A 387 -4.01 -6.30 -40.18
N ASP A 388 -3.80 -5.12 -40.77
CA ASP A 388 -2.73 -4.86 -41.76
C ASP A 388 -1.41 -4.37 -41.14
N ASP A 389 -1.41 -3.90 -39.88
CA ASP A 389 -0.22 -3.39 -39.20
C ASP A 389 0.47 -4.47 -38.36
N ASN A 390 1.72 -4.78 -38.71
CA ASN A 390 2.53 -5.77 -37.99
C ASN A 390 3.06 -5.24 -36.65
N SER A 391 2.96 -3.94 -36.36
CA SER A 391 3.41 -3.36 -35.08
C SER A 391 2.66 -3.96 -33.88
N TYR A 392 1.40 -4.39 -34.08
CA TYR A 392 0.60 -5.09 -33.07
C TYR A 392 1.22 -6.41 -32.61
N LEU A 393 2.05 -7.07 -33.43
CA LEU A 393 2.75 -8.30 -33.05
C LEU A 393 3.87 -8.07 -32.03
N ASN A 394 4.27 -6.83 -31.76
CA ASN A 394 5.25 -6.55 -30.70
C ASN A 394 4.65 -6.75 -29.30
N SER A 395 3.31 -6.73 -29.17
CA SER A 395 2.66 -6.89 -27.88
C SER A 395 2.30 -8.35 -27.59
N PRO A 396 2.76 -8.93 -26.47
CA PRO A 396 2.37 -10.28 -26.07
C PRO A 396 0.85 -10.42 -25.90
N LEU A 397 0.15 -9.37 -25.46
CA LEU A 397 -1.31 -9.36 -25.37
C LEU A 397 -1.97 -9.58 -26.73
N MET A 398 -1.53 -8.90 -27.78
CA MET A 398 -2.11 -9.04 -29.11
C MET A 398 -1.80 -10.40 -29.72
N LYS A 399 -0.57 -10.91 -29.53
CA LYS A 399 -0.21 -12.27 -29.91
C LYS A 399 -1.09 -13.30 -29.18
N PHE A 400 -1.35 -13.12 -27.89
CA PHE A 400 -2.26 -13.97 -27.11
C PHE A 400 -3.69 -13.91 -27.65
N LEU A 401 -4.24 -12.72 -27.92
CA LEU A 401 -5.59 -12.57 -28.47
C LEU A 401 -5.69 -13.19 -29.87
N PHE A 402 -4.63 -13.11 -30.68
CA PHE A 402 -4.53 -13.83 -31.94
C PHE A 402 -4.55 -15.36 -31.75
N LEU A 403 -3.77 -15.89 -30.80
CA LEU A 403 -3.75 -17.34 -30.50
C LEU A 403 -5.11 -17.90 -30.02
N ASN A 404 -5.98 -17.05 -29.48
CA ASN A 404 -7.33 -17.42 -29.05
C ASN A 404 -8.41 -17.15 -30.13
N ASP A 405 -8.00 -16.99 -31.39
CA ASP A 405 -8.88 -16.72 -32.53
C ASP A 405 -9.75 -15.45 -32.35
N ASN A 406 -9.30 -14.47 -31.56
CA ASN A 406 -10.03 -13.21 -31.39
C ASN A 406 -9.87 -12.25 -32.59
N LEU A 407 -8.76 -12.29 -33.32
CA LEU A 407 -8.48 -11.50 -34.54
C LEU A 407 -7.60 -12.29 -35.53
N LYS A 408 -7.57 -11.89 -36.80
CA LYS A 408 -6.68 -12.44 -37.85
C LYS A 408 -5.78 -11.35 -38.44
N PHE A 409 -4.66 -11.73 -39.08
CA PHE A 409 -3.76 -10.81 -39.81
C PHE A 409 -3.87 -11.05 -41.33
N SER A 410 -3.86 -9.97 -42.13
CA SER A 410 -4.16 -10.00 -43.57
C SER A 410 -3.00 -10.43 -44.46
N ASP A 411 -1.75 -10.25 -44.03
CA ASP A 411 -0.56 -10.71 -44.74
C ASP A 411 0.17 -11.79 -43.92
N GLY A 412 0.53 -12.96 -44.44
CA GLY A 412 0.84 -13.28 -45.82
C GLY A 412 2.34 -13.49 -46.05
N LYS A 413 3.18 -13.48 -45.02
CA LYS A 413 4.50 -14.15 -45.04
C LYS A 413 4.77 -14.72 -43.66
N ASN A 414 5.04 -16.02 -43.61
CA ASN A 414 5.77 -16.65 -42.53
C ASN A 414 7.10 -15.90 -42.34
N GLN A 415 7.10 -14.79 -41.61
CA GLN A 415 8.19 -14.60 -40.68
C GLN A 415 8.01 -15.76 -39.73
N SER A 416 8.86 -16.76 -39.90
CA SER A 416 8.99 -17.82 -38.94
C SER A 416 9.13 -17.13 -37.59
N ILE A 417 8.06 -17.17 -36.78
CA ILE A 417 8.10 -16.80 -35.37
C ILE A 417 9.01 -17.87 -34.75
N ILE A 418 10.32 -17.72 -34.95
CA ILE A 418 11.34 -18.50 -34.25
C ILE A 418 11.66 -17.65 -33.05
N ASP A 419 10.70 -17.68 -32.15
CA ASP A 419 10.96 -17.38 -30.77
C ASP A 419 11.11 -18.78 -30.16
N GLU A 420 12.36 -19.26 -29.99
CA GLU A 420 12.65 -20.33 -29.03
C GLU A 420 12.37 -19.76 -27.63
N LEU A 421 11.11 -19.47 -27.33
CA LEU A 421 10.70 -18.93 -26.06
C LEU A 421 10.33 -20.10 -25.17
N SER A 422 11.13 -20.28 -24.13
CA SER A 422 10.75 -21.10 -22.98
C SER A 422 9.50 -20.50 -22.37
N VAL A 423 8.43 -21.29 -22.30
CA VAL A 423 7.26 -20.99 -21.46
C VAL A 423 7.78 -20.84 -20.02
N SER A 424 7.60 -19.67 -19.43
CA SER A 424 8.10 -19.34 -18.10
C SER A 424 7.23 -19.98 -17.01
N ILE A 425 5.97 -20.21 -17.35
CA ILE A 425 4.94 -20.80 -16.51
C ILE A 425 4.98 -22.32 -16.61
N ASP A 426 4.76 -23.02 -15.49
CA ASP A 426 4.65 -24.48 -15.47
C ASP A 426 3.19 -24.89 -15.76
N PRO A 427 2.89 -25.39 -16.98
CA PRO A 427 1.52 -25.75 -17.35
C PRO A 427 1.02 -27.00 -16.60
N VAL A 428 1.91 -27.88 -16.16
CA VAL A 428 1.53 -29.09 -15.41
C VAL A 428 1.11 -28.70 -14.00
N TYR A 429 1.89 -27.83 -13.35
CA TYR A 429 1.54 -27.30 -12.05
C TYR A 429 0.23 -26.49 -12.09
N LEU A 430 0.07 -25.59 -13.08
CA LEU A 430 -1.17 -24.84 -13.27
C LEU A 430 -2.38 -25.73 -13.50
N PHE A 431 -2.24 -26.77 -14.34
CA PHE A 431 -3.29 -27.74 -14.57
C PHE A 431 -3.74 -28.38 -13.25
N HIS A 432 -2.80 -28.84 -12.43
CA HIS A 432 -3.09 -29.42 -11.12
C HIS A 432 -3.75 -28.43 -10.16
N LEU A 433 -3.37 -27.15 -10.16
CA LEU A 433 -4.04 -26.12 -9.35
C LEU A 433 -5.50 -25.94 -9.77
N SER A 434 -5.75 -25.87 -11.09
CA SER A 434 -7.09 -25.67 -11.64
C SER A 434 -8.04 -26.84 -11.39
N GLU A 435 -7.57 -28.10 -11.46
CA GLU A 435 -8.40 -29.27 -11.22
C GLU A 435 -8.76 -29.44 -9.73
N ASN A 436 -7.90 -28.98 -8.83
CA ASN A 436 -8.09 -29.15 -7.38
C ASN A 436 -8.83 -27.98 -6.71
N PHE A 437 -9.31 -26.99 -7.47
CA PHE A 437 -10.03 -25.79 -6.98
C PHE A 437 -9.36 -25.10 -5.77
N ASN A 438 -8.03 -25.16 -5.68
CA ASN A 438 -7.31 -24.52 -4.57
C ASN A 438 -7.15 -23.03 -4.86
N LEU A 439 -8.15 -22.24 -4.46
CA LEU A 439 -8.23 -20.80 -4.68
C LEU A 439 -6.99 -20.07 -4.14
N LEU A 440 -6.60 -20.33 -2.89
CA LEU A 440 -5.45 -19.67 -2.26
C LEU A 440 -4.15 -19.98 -2.98
N ALA A 441 -3.88 -21.26 -3.29
CA ALA A 441 -2.67 -21.63 -4.02
C ALA A 441 -2.65 -21.07 -5.45
N SER A 442 -3.81 -21.00 -6.12
CA SER A 442 -3.95 -20.38 -7.43
C SER A 442 -3.65 -18.89 -7.39
N TYR A 443 -4.12 -18.21 -6.35
CA TYR A 443 -3.88 -16.78 -6.14
C TYR A 443 -2.42 -16.49 -5.81
N SER A 444 -1.82 -17.23 -4.87
CA SER A 444 -0.37 -17.11 -4.58
C SER A 444 0.47 -17.37 -5.83
N TYR A 445 0.09 -18.36 -6.64
CA TYR A 445 0.76 -18.62 -7.91
C TYR A 445 0.65 -17.42 -8.87
N TYR A 446 -0.56 -16.87 -9.04
CA TYR A 446 -0.78 -15.68 -9.85
C TYR A 446 0.11 -14.51 -9.38
N LEU A 447 0.14 -14.19 -8.08
CA LEU A 447 0.94 -13.09 -7.54
C LEU A 447 2.44 -13.26 -7.81
N ASN A 448 2.94 -14.49 -7.66
CA ASN A 448 4.33 -14.83 -7.93
C ASN A 448 4.70 -14.70 -9.41
N ILE A 449 3.76 -14.99 -10.32
CA ILE A 449 3.98 -14.81 -11.75
C ILE A 449 3.85 -13.34 -12.16
N SER A 450 2.87 -12.61 -11.63
CA SER A 450 2.66 -11.20 -11.99
C SER A 450 3.81 -10.27 -11.54
N GLU A 451 4.69 -10.74 -10.67
CA GLU A 451 5.92 -10.02 -10.28
C GLU A 451 6.92 -9.97 -11.44
N LYS A 452 6.94 -11.05 -12.23
CA LYS A 452 7.84 -11.25 -13.37
C LYS A 452 7.13 -10.98 -14.69
N TYR A 453 6.17 -10.05 -14.68
CA TYR A 453 5.33 -9.75 -15.83
C TYR A 453 6.11 -9.36 -17.10
N TYR A 454 7.30 -8.79 -16.95
CA TYR A 454 8.18 -8.46 -18.07
C TYR A 454 8.75 -9.69 -18.80
N ASP A 455 8.75 -10.86 -18.16
CA ASP A 455 9.15 -12.15 -18.74
C ASP A 455 7.96 -12.94 -19.32
N ILE A 456 6.73 -12.47 -19.12
CA ILE A 456 5.52 -13.17 -19.57
C ILE A 456 5.30 -12.94 -21.07
N ASN A 457 5.21 -14.03 -21.81
CA ASN A 457 4.86 -14.02 -23.23
C ASN A 457 3.40 -14.44 -23.50
N GLU A 458 3.02 -14.51 -24.77
CA GLU A 458 1.68 -14.89 -25.21
C GLU A 458 1.26 -16.31 -24.81
N TYR A 459 2.19 -17.26 -24.73
CA TYR A 459 1.91 -18.63 -24.31
C TYR A 459 1.68 -18.71 -22.80
N ASP A 460 2.45 -17.96 -22.03
CA ASP A 460 2.25 -17.81 -20.60
C ASP A 460 0.85 -17.25 -20.30
N LEU A 461 0.45 -16.17 -21.00
CA LEU A 461 -0.92 -15.63 -20.92
C LEU A 461 -1.97 -16.67 -21.32
N TYR A 462 -1.71 -17.48 -22.36
CA TYR A 462 -2.61 -18.56 -22.78
C TYR A 462 -2.82 -19.61 -21.69
N PHE A 463 -1.76 -20.07 -21.04
CA PHE A 463 -1.87 -21.06 -19.97
C PHE A 463 -2.56 -20.50 -18.72
N LEU A 464 -2.22 -19.27 -18.30
CA LEU A 464 -2.90 -18.60 -17.20
C LEU A 464 -4.39 -18.42 -17.48
N ASN A 465 -4.74 -17.90 -18.65
CA ASN A 465 -6.12 -17.72 -19.06
C ASN A 465 -6.87 -19.05 -19.02
N LYS A 466 -6.32 -20.10 -19.66
CA LYS A 466 -6.98 -21.40 -19.78
C LYS A 466 -7.28 -22.06 -18.43
N TYR A 467 -6.37 -21.94 -17.47
CA TYR A 467 -6.44 -22.68 -16.21
C TYR A 467 -6.94 -21.87 -15.02
N LEU A 468 -6.74 -20.54 -15.01
CA LEU A 468 -7.09 -19.70 -13.87
C LEU A 468 -8.28 -18.76 -14.10
N ILE A 469 -8.66 -18.43 -15.34
CA ILE A 469 -9.69 -17.38 -15.57
C ILE A 469 -11.09 -17.73 -15.09
N LYS A 470 -11.41 -19.02 -14.98
CA LYS A 470 -12.72 -19.47 -14.50
C LYS A 470 -12.95 -19.18 -13.02
N ASN A 471 -11.92 -18.70 -12.32
CA ASN A 471 -11.99 -18.31 -10.94
C ASN A 471 -12.42 -16.83 -10.84
N GLU A 472 -13.58 -16.58 -10.23
CA GLU A 472 -14.19 -15.24 -10.13
C GLU A 472 -13.33 -14.21 -9.38
N TYR A 473 -12.40 -14.67 -8.53
CA TYR A 473 -11.46 -13.81 -7.80
C TYR A 473 -10.19 -13.49 -8.61
N LEU A 474 -9.93 -14.24 -9.70
CA LEU A 474 -8.74 -14.08 -10.54
C LEU A 474 -9.05 -13.49 -11.91
N GLU A 475 -10.30 -13.45 -12.37
CA GLU A 475 -10.64 -12.94 -13.71
C GLU A 475 -10.12 -11.50 -13.92
N ASN A 476 -10.45 -10.60 -13.01
CA ASN A 476 -10.00 -9.20 -13.08
C ASN A 476 -8.48 -9.08 -12.92
N GLU A 477 -7.89 -9.89 -12.07
CA GLU A 477 -6.45 -9.94 -11.82
C GLU A 477 -5.67 -10.37 -13.07
N LEU A 478 -6.16 -11.39 -13.78
CA LEU A 478 -5.57 -11.82 -15.06
C LEU A 478 -5.71 -10.76 -16.14
N ILE A 479 -6.81 -10.00 -16.18
CA ILE A 479 -6.98 -8.88 -17.11
C ILE A 479 -5.97 -7.76 -16.78
N LYS A 480 -5.76 -7.42 -15.50
CA LYS A 480 -4.72 -6.46 -15.10
C LYS A 480 -3.33 -6.93 -15.50
N LEU A 481 -3.03 -8.22 -15.34
CA LEU A 481 -1.76 -8.78 -15.79
C LEU A 481 -1.58 -8.65 -17.30
N MET A 482 -2.62 -8.95 -18.09
CA MET A 482 -2.62 -8.73 -19.54
C MET A 482 -2.31 -7.27 -19.90
N PHE A 483 -2.91 -6.32 -19.19
CA PHE A 483 -2.64 -4.89 -19.36
C PHE A 483 -1.20 -4.55 -18.99
N LYS A 484 -0.69 -5.07 -17.87
CA LYS A 484 0.69 -4.84 -17.41
C LYS A 484 1.71 -5.30 -18.45
N VAL A 485 1.54 -6.53 -18.95
CA VAL A 485 2.39 -7.13 -19.99
C VAL A 485 2.33 -6.32 -21.30
N HIS A 486 1.14 -5.83 -21.68
CA HIS A 486 1.00 -4.97 -22.85
C HIS A 486 1.75 -3.64 -22.66
N LEU A 487 1.49 -2.94 -21.57
CA LEU A 487 2.03 -1.60 -21.31
C LEU A 487 3.56 -1.60 -21.16
N SER A 488 4.15 -2.69 -20.67
CA SER A 488 5.61 -2.83 -20.59
C SER A 488 6.30 -3.13 -21.92
N SER A 489 5.53 -3.43 -22.96
CA SER A 489 6.05 -3.65 -24.32
C SER A 489 6.01 -2.40 -25.21
N LEU A 490 5.49 -1.28 -24.67
CA LEU A 490 5.47 0.04 -25.31
C LEU A 490 6.84 0.72 -25.21
#